data_AF-A0A178KLZ7-F1
#
_entry.id   AF-A0A178KLZ7-F1
#
_cell.length_a   1.000
_cell.length_b   1.000
_cell.length_c   1.000
_cell.angle_alpha   90.00
_cell.angle_beta   90.00
_cell.angle_gamma   90.00
#
_symmetry.space_group_name_H-M   'P 1'
#
loop_
_entity.id
_entity.type
_entity.pdbx_description
1 polymer ?
#
loop_
_entity_poly.entity_id
_entity_poly.type
_entity_poly.pdbx_seq_one_letter_code
_entity_poly.pdbx_strand_id
1 'polypeptide(L)'
;MLNLNKLKKLIQISKVMELNLRDDNVKTCIVAVSLDDGIHETNLSEALMSGYRSQSTVFMNALKCTVEFKAASNILTTEIEKSLTAL
;
A
#
# COMPACT_ATOMS: atom_id res chain seq x y z
N MET A 1 0.66 -13.13 -6.30
CA MET A 1 1.83 -12.54 -7.01
C MET A 1 1.66 -11.04 -7.00
N LEU A 2 2.68 -10.23 -6.70
CA LEU A 2 2.48 -8.77 -6.58
C LEU A 2 1.90 -8.18 -7.88
N ASN A 3 0.73 -7.54 -7.77
CA ASN A 3 0.08 -6.88 -8.89
C ASN A 3 0.48 -5.38 -8.93
N LEU A 4 1.39 -5.03 -9.85
CA LEU A 4 1.88 -3.67 -10.01
C LEU A 4 0.76 -2.66 -10.33
N ASN A 5 -0.26 -3.07 -11.09
CA ASN A 5 -1.39 -2.20 -11.42
C ASN A 5 -2.22 -1.89 -10.17
N LYS A 6 -2.44 -2.88 -9.31
CA LYS A 6 -3.12 -2.70 -8.02
C LYS A 6 -2.35 -1.73 -7.12
N LEU A 7 -1.03 -1.85 -7.07
CA LEU A 7 -0.16 -0.97 -6.29
C LEU A 7 -0.21 0.48 -6.79
N LYS A 8 -0.16 0.70 -8.12
CA LYS A 8 -0.32 2.04 -8.73
C LYS A 8 -1.69 2.66 -8.44
N LYS A 9 -2.76 1.86 -8.50
CA LYS A 9 -4.12 2.31 -8.13
C LYS A 9 -4.16 2.74 -6.67
N LEU A 10 -3.57 1.97 -5.76
CA LEU A 10 -3.50 2.33 -4.34
C LEU A 10 -2.69 3.61 -4.08
N ILE A 11 -1.62 3.87 -4.83
CA ILE A 11 -0.91 5.16 -4.79
C ILE A 11 -1.85 6.30 -5.21
N GLN A 12 -2.58 6.15 -6.33
CA GLN A 12 -3.54 7.18 -6.77
C GLN A 12 -4.64 7.43 -5.75
N ILE A 13 -5.24 6.36 -5.19
CA ILE A 13 -6.24 6.45 -4.13
C ILE A 13 -5.68 7.21 -2.93
N SER A 14 -4.45 6.89 -2.51
CA SER A 14 -3.79 7.57 -1.39
C SER A 14 -3.60 9.07 -1.65
N LYS A 15 -3.27 9.47 -2.89
CA LYS A 15 -3.19 10.88 -3.28
C LYS A 15 -4.55 11.58 -3.23
N VAL A 16 -5.60 10.94 -3.75
CA VAL A 16 -6.98 11.46 -3.72
C VAL A 16 -7.49 11.63 -2.28
N MET A 17 -7.08 10.72 -1.39
CA MET A 17 -7.41 10.76 0.04
C MET A 17 -6.48 11.64 0.87
N GLU A 18 -5.56 12.37 0.23
CA GLU A 18 -4.58 13.25 0.88
C GLU A 18 -3.71 12.54 1.94
N LEU A 19 -3.49 11.23 1.78
CA LEU A 19 -2.60 10.47 2.66
C LEU A 19 -1.14 10.81 2.36
N ASN A 20 -0.36 10.96 3.43
CA ASN A 20 1.08 11.21 3.31
C ASN A 20 1.81 9.96 2.82
N LEU A 21 2.14 9.91 1.52
CA LEU A 21 2.89 8.80 0.92
C LEU A 21 4.31 8.61 1.47
N ARG A 22 4.84 9.57 2.26
CA ARG A 22 6.12 9.41 2.96
C ARG A 22 5.98 8.68 4.30
N ASP A 23 4.77 8.60 4.85
CA ASP A 23 4.48 7.90 6.10
C ASP A 23 4.60 6.38 5.89
N ASP A 24 5.40 5.74 6.72
CA ASP A 24 5.63 4.30 6.66
C ASP A 24 4.37 3.49 7.03
N ASN A 25 3.45 4.04 7.83
CA ASN A 25 2.16 3.41 8.10
C ASN A 25 1.27 3.40 6.86
N VAL A 26 1.24 4.49 6.10
CA VAL A 26 0.53 4.56 4.81
C VAL A 26 1.13 3.55 3.83
N LYS A 27 2.47 3.52 3.69
CA LYS A 27 3.16 2.54 2.83
C LYS A 27 2.85 1.10 3.25
N THR A 28 2.87 0.84 4.55
CA THR A 28 2.54 -0.49 5.09
C THR A 28 1.13 -0.91 4.71
N CYS A 29 0.15 -0.01 4.85
CA CYS A 29 -1.24 -0.30 4.48
C CYS A 29 -1.40 -0.52 2.98
N ILE A 30 -0.71 0.26 2.13
CA ILE A 30 -0.71 0.06 0.68
C ILE A 30 -0.17 -1.34 0.34
N VAL A 31 0.98 -1.72 0.90
CA VAL A 31 1.57 -3.03 0.65
C VAL A 31 0.65 -4.15 1.13
N ALA A 32 0.10 -4.05 2.34
CA ALA A 32 -0.79 -5.06 2.90
C ALA A 32 -2.02 -5.31 2.00
N VAL A 33 -2.70 -4.24 1.58
CA VAL A 33 -3.85 -4.34 0.67
C VAL A 33 -3.44 -4.84 -0.72
N SER A 34 -2.22 -4.51 -1.17
CA SER A 34 -1.71 -4.98 -2.46
C SER A 34 -1.43 -6.48 -2.49
N LEU A 35 -1.07 -7.08 -1.35
CA LEU A 35 -0.75 -8.50 -1.22
C LEU A 35 -1.99 -9.39 -1.02
N ASP A 36 -3.12 -8.81 -0.61
CA ASP A 36 -4.36 -9.56 -0.44
C ASP A 36 -5.09 -9.74 -1.78
N ASP A 37 -4.87 -10.89 -2.43
CA ASP A 37 -5.51 -11.24 -3.71
C ASP A 37 -7.05 -11.40 -3.60
N GLY A 38 -7.62 -11.44 -2.40
CA GLY A 38 -9.06 -11.47 -2.15
C GLY A 38 -9.77 -10.11 -2.27
N ILE A 39 -9.02 -9.00 -2.26
CA ILE A 39 -9.61 -7.66 -2.35
C ILE A 39 -9.81 -7.27 -3.81
N HIS A 40 -11.09 -7.18 -4.21
CA HIS A 40 -11.50 -6.66 -5.51
C HIS A 40 -11.14 -5.18 -5.71
N GLU A 41 -10.88 -4.80 -6.98
CA GLU A 41 -10.43 -3.44 -7.32
C GLU A 41 -11.40 -2.33 -6.87
N THR A 42 -12.71 -2.59 -6.90
CA THR A 42 -13.74 -1.66 -6.47
C THR A 42 -13.69 -1.35 -4.97
N ASN A 43 -13.09 -2.23 -4.18
CA ASN A 43 -13.07 -2.16 -2.72
C ASN A 43 -11.72 -1.68 -2.17
N LEU A 44 -10.76 -1.33 -3.04
CA LEU A 44 -9.41 -0.94 -2.64
C LEU A 44 -9.39 0.30 -1.74
N SER A 45 -10.21 1.30 -2.06
CA SER A 45 -10.31 2.52 -1.25
C SER A 45 -10.81 2.24 0.17
N GLU A 46 -11.85 1.41 0.29
CA GLU A 46 -12.40 1.02 1.58
C GLU A 46 -11.40 0.18 2.37
N ALA A 47 -10.78 -0.81 1.73
CA ALA A 47 -9.78 -1.66 2.38
C ALA A 47 -8.56 -0.87 2.87
N LEU A 48 -8.05 0.05 2.06
CA LEU A 48 -6.94 0.92 2.42
C LEU A 48 -7.27 1.76 3.65
N MET A 49 -8.44 2.41 3.65
CA MET A 49 -8.86 3.24 4.77
C MET A 49 -9.18 2.44 6.02
N SER A 50 -9.75 1.25 5.88
CA SER A 50 -9.98 0.33 6.99
C SER A 50 -8.65 -0.08 7.64
N GLY A 51 -7.67 -0.49 6.84
CA GLY A 51 -6.32 -0.81 7.31
C GLY A 51 -5.62 0.37 7.98
N TYR A 52 -5.70 1.55 7.37
CA TYR A 52 -5.10 2.78 7.89
C TYR A 52 -5.72 3.26 9.22
N ARG A 53 -7.03 3.05 9.43
CA ARG A 53 -7.72 3.45 10.67
C ARG A 53 -7.58 2.45 11.80
N SER A 54 -7.52 1.16 11.49
CA SER A 54 -7.52 0.09 12.51
C SER A 54 -6.14 -0.46 12.87
N GLN A 55 -5.13 -0.25 12.00
CA GLN A 55 -3.71 -0.60 12.15
C GLN A 55 -3.38 -1.59 13.28
N SER A 56 -3.76 -2.86 13.11
CA SER A 56 -3.37 -3.88 14.08
C SER A 56 -1.85 -4.04 14.09
N THR A 57 -1.19 -3.43 15.09
CA THR A 57 0.26 -3.27 15.15
C THR A 57 0.99 -4.62 15.12
N VAL A 58 0.45 -5.62 15.81
CA VAL A 58 1.05 -6.97 15.88
C VAL A 58 1.06 -7.63 14.49
N PHE A 59 -0.06 -7.63 13.78
CA PHE A 59 -0.14 -8.25 12.45
C PHE A 59 0.65 -7.46 11.41
N MET A 60 0.62 -6.13 11.45
CA MET A 60 1.41 -5.31 10.54
C MET A 60 2.91 -5.50 10.76
N ASN A 61 3.37 -5.64 12.00
CA ASN A 61 4.78 -5.92 12.30
C ASN A 61 5.18 -7.32 11.83
N ALA A 62 4.34 -8.34 12.03
CA ALA A 62 4.60 -9.68 11.51
C ALA A 62 4.67 -9.68 9.98
N LEU A 63 3.74 -8.97 9.31
CA LEU A 63 3.71 -8.86 7.86
C LEU A 63 4.97 -8.17 7.31
N LYS A 64 5.47 -7.10 7.96
CA LYS A 64 6.72 -6.41 7.58
C LYS A 64 7.94 -7.33 7.54
N CYS A 65 7.92 -8.43 8.29
CA CYS A 65 9.04 -9.36 8.34
C CYS A 65 9.11 -10.31 7.12
N THR A 66 8.01 -10.47 6.36
CA THR A 66 7.95 -11.41 5.24
C THR A 66 8.76 -10.94 4.03
N VAL A 67 9.18 -11.89 3.19
CA VAL A 67 9.97 -11.60 1.98
C VAL A 67 9.11 -10.88 0.95
N GLU A 68 7.86 -11.29 0.83
CA GLU A 68 6.86 -10.74 -0.07
C GLU A 68 6.58 -9.28 0.26
N PHE A 69 6.43 -8.95 1.54
CA PHE A 69 6.23 -7.58 1.98
C PHE A 69 7.45 -6.72 1.66
N LYS A 70 8.66 -7.17 1.97
CA LYS A 70 9.89 -6.41 1.70
C LYS A 70 10.07 -6.15 0.21
N ALA A 71 9.83 -7.16 -0.63
CA ALA A 71 9.87 -7.02 -2.09
C ALA A 71 8.84 -6.01 -2.59
N ALA A 72 7.59 -6.12 -2.14
CA ALA A 72 6.52 -5.20 -2.50
C ALA A 72 6.75 -3.77 -2.01
N SER A 73 7.31 -3.61 -0.81
CA SER A 73 7.65 -2.30 -0.23
C SER A 73 8.75 -1.61 -1.02
N ASN A 74 9.76 -2.35 -1.50
CA ASN A 74 10.81 -1.78 -2.36
C ASN A 74 10.21 -1.26 -3.68
N ILE A 75 9.33 -2.04 -4.30
CA ILE A 75 8.62 -1.66 -5.52
C ILE A 75 7.73 -0.43 -5.27
N LEU A 76 7.00 -0.40 -4.15
CA LEU A 76 6.18 0.73 -3.74
C LEU A 76 6.99 2.03 -3.68
N THR A 77 8.14 1.99 -2.99
CA THR A 77 9.01 3.16 -2.85
C THR A 77 9.43 3.70 -4.22
N THR A 78 9.89 2.82 -5.12
CA THR A 78 10.26 3.20 -6.49
C THR A 78 9.09 3.81 -7.27
N GLU A 79 7.88 3.27 -7.15
CA GLU A 79 6.72 3.81 -7.86
C GLU A 79 6.22 5.13 -7.25
N ILE A 80 6.31 5.31 -5.93
CA ILE A 80 6.01 6.59 -5.27
C ILE A 80 6.97 7.67 -5.79
N GLU A 81 8.28 7.40 -5.81
CA GLU A 81 9.29 8.33 -6.30
C GLU A 81 9.00 8.78 -7.73
N LYS A 82 8.79 7.83 -8.65
CA LYS A 82 8.40 8.13 -10.04
C LYS A 82 7.14 8.99 -10.12
N SER A 83 6.17 8.72 -9.25
CA SER A 83 4.89 9.44 -9.25
C SER A 83 4.98 10.86 -8.68
N LEU A 84 6.04 11.17 -7.94
CA LEU A 84 6.31 12.51 -7.37
C LEU A 84 7.17 13.35 -8.30
N THR A 85 8.01 12.72 -9.13
CA THR A 85 8.86 13.40 -10.13
C THR A 85 8.17 13.65 -11.47
N ALA A 86 6.97 13.11 -11.69
CA ALA A 86 6.21 13.26 -12.94
C ALA A 86 5.37 14.56 -13.01
N LEU A 87 5.75 15.58 -12.25
CA LEU A 87 5.21 16.94 -12.23
C LEU A 87 6.24 17.89 -12.85
#